data_AF-A1WLF0-F1
#
_entry.id   AF-A1WLF0-F1
#
_cell.length_a   1.000
_cell.length_b   1.000
_cell.length_c   1.000
_cell.angle_alpha   90.00
_cell.angle_beta   90.00
_cell.angle_gamma   90.00
#
_symmetry.space_group_name_H-M   'P 1'
#
loop_
_entity.id
_entity.type
_entity.pdbx_description
1 polymer ?
#
loop_
_entity_poly.entity_id
_entity_poly.type
_entity_poly.pdbx_seq_one_letter_code
_entity_poly.pdbx_strand_id
1 'polypeptide(L)'
;MSCVDIFDERALSLAPAGAQWERLASGAIWSEGPVWMFEDQSVLWSDIPNKRMLRWHPTEGQSVWRDHVEYANGHYREADGALLHCSHDGKRAIDGVMRNELYICASTSSYRIRLNTHGIQTP
;
A
#
# COMPACT_ATOMS: atom_id res chain seq x y z
N MET A 1 -24.03 18.77 3.37
CA MET A 1 -22.74 19.49 3.41
C MET A 1 -21.83 18.82 2.40
N SER A 2 -21.54 19.46 1.27
CA SER A 2 -20.53 18.97 0.33
C SER A 2 -19.16 19.12 0.98
N CYS A 3 -18.47 18.01 1.27
CA CYS A 3 -17.26 17.99 2.11
C CYS A 3 -15.96 18.31 1.35
N VAL A 4 -16.04 19.04 0.23
CA VAL A 4 -14.88 19.32 -0.63
C VAL A 4 -14.82 20.80 -0.96
N ASP A 5 -13.71 21.40 -0.58
CA ASP A 5 -13.31 22.72 -1.03
C ASP A 5 -12.49 22.58 -2.31
N ILE A 6 -12.88 23.29 -3.37
CA ILE A 6 -12.20 23.28 -4.67
C ILE A 6 -11.48 24.61 -4.83
N PHE A 7 -10.15 24.57 -4.76
CA PHE A 7 -9.29 25.76 -4.85
C PHE A 7 -8.95 26.16 -6.30
N ASP A 8 -9.19 25.29 -7.27
CA ASP A 8 -8.94 25.51 -8.70
C ASP A 8 -10.04 24.87 -9.55
N GLU A 9 -10.71 25.65 -10.38
CA GLU A 9 -11.84 25.20 -11.22
C GLU A 9 -11.44 24.09 -12.20
N ARG A 10 -10.16 23.99 -12.59
CA ARG A 10 -9.68 22.90 -13.46
C ARG A 10 -9.91 21.52 -12.82
N ALA A 11 -9.94 21.43 -11.49
CA ALA A 11 -10.22 20.19 -10.77
C ALA A 11 -11.65 19.67 -10.96
N LEU A 12 -12.61 20.53 -11.34
CA LEU A 12 -14.00 20.13 -11.61
C LEU A 12 -14.10 19.12 -12.77
N SER A 13 -13.14 19.16 -13.70
CA SER A 13 -13.10 18.23 -14.84
C SER A 13 -12.55 16.84 -14.48
N LEU A 14 -11.95 16.66 -13.29
CA LEU A 14 -11.34 15.39 -12.88
C LEU A 14 -12.36 14.35 -12.40
N ALA A 15 -13.53 14.80 -11.97
CA ALA A 15 -14.59 13.93 -11.48
C ALA A 15 -15.82 14.02 -12.39
N PRO A 16 -16.53 12.90 -12.64
CA PRO A 16 -17.82 12.94 -13.33
C PRO A 16 -18.81 13.86 -12.63
N ALA A 17 -19.70 14.48 -13.42
CA ALA A 17 -20.79 15.28 -12.87
C ALA A 17 -21.65 14.43 -11.92
N GLY A 18 -21.83 14.92 -10.69
CA GLY A 18 -22.61 14.22 -9.66
C GLY A 18 -21.87 13.13 -8.90
N ALA A 19 -20.54 13.01 -9.04
CA ALA A 19 -19.75 12.12 -8.20
C ALA A 19 -19.98 12.41 -6.70
N GLN A 20 -20.13 11.33 -5.93
CA GLN A 20 -20.35 11.42 -4.48
C GLN A 20 -19.20 10.74 -3.73
N TRP A 21 -18.92 11.23 -2.53
CA TRP A 21 -17.96 10.61 -1.64
C TRP A 21 -18.58 9.39 -0.97
N GLU A 22 -17.88 8.28 -1.05
CA GLU A 22 -18.26 7.04 -0.38
C GLU A 22 -17.15 6.64 0.60
N ARG A 23 -17.55 6.24 1.81
CA ARG A 23 -16.63 5.63 2.77
C ARG A 23 -16.60 4.13 2.56
N LEU A 24 -15.56 3.66 1.88
CA LEU A 24 -15.38 2.24 1.52
C LEU A 24 -14.96 1.34 2.68
N ALA A 25 -14.24 1.89 3.66
CA ALA A 25 -13.60 1.16 4.75
C ALA A 25 -13.58 1.97 6.06
N SER A 26 -13.54 1.30 7.21
CA SER A 26 -13.39 1.92 8.53
C SER A 26 -12.73 0.98 9.55
N GLY A 27 -12.45 1.47 10.76
CA GLY A 27 -11.91 0.64 11.85
C GLY A 27 -10.37 0.49 11.86
N ALA A 28 -9.66 1.20 10.98
CA ALA A 28 -8.22 1.43 11.14
C ALA A 28 -7.97 2.55 12.15
N ILE A 29 -6.84 2.49 12.86
CA ILE A 29 -6.39 3.58 13.74
C ILE A 29 -5.70 4.66 12.91
N TRP A 30 -4.85 4.24 11.96
CA TRP A 30 -4.18 5.15 11.04
C TRP A 30 -3.95 4.45 9.69
N SER A 31 -4.74 4.87 8.70
CA SER A 31 -4.63 4.41 7.32
C SER A 31 -3.55 5.15 6.56
N GLU A 32 -2.62 4.43 5.94
CA GLU A 32 -1.54 5.00 5.13
C GLU A 32 -1.16 4.12 3.94
N GLY A 33 -0.47 4.73 2.98
CA GLY A 33 0.16 4.03 1.86
C GLY A 33 -0.78 3.28 0.91
N PRO A 34 -1.94 3.82 0.48
CA PRO A 34 -2.82 3.09 -0.42
C PRO A 34 -2.12 2.71 -1.74
N VAL A 35 -2.31 1.47 -2.21
CA VAL A 35 -1.82 0.97 -3.49
C VAL A 35 -2.88 0.13 -4.18
N TRP A 36 -3.00 0.28 -5.50
CA TRP A 36 -3.90 -0.53 -6.32
C TRP A 36 -3.18 -1.78 -6.83
N MET A 37 -3.82 -2.94 -6.68
CA MET A 37 -3.33 -4.24 -7.14
C MET A 37 -4.13 -4.71 -8.35
N PHE A 38 -3.53 -4.67 -9.55
CA PHE A 38 -4.20 -5.04 -10.80
C PHE A 38 -4.64 -6.51 -10.82
N GLU A 39 -3.82 -7.40 -10.26
CA GLU A 39 -4.03 -8.85 -10.21
C GLU A 39 -5.30 -9.23 -9.45
N ASP A 40 -5.63 -8.43 -8.45
CA ASP A 40 -6.66 -8.73 -7.46
C ASP A 40 -7.79 -7.69 -7.48
N GLN A 41 -7.70 -6.69 -8.36
CA GLN A 41 -8.69 -5.61 -8.51
C GLN A 41 -9.08 -4.98 -7.17
N SER A 42 -8.07 -4.77 -6.32
CA SER A 42 -8.25 -4.34 -4.94
C SER A 42 -7.31 -3.20 -4.57
N VAL A 43 -7.68 -2.44 -3.54
CA VAL A 43 -6.80 -1.47 -2.88
C VAL A 43 -6.24 -2.12 -1.62
N LEU A 44 -4.92 -2.07 -1.45
CA LEU A 44 -4.25 -2.39 -0.19
C LEU A 44 -3.80 -1.11 0.52
N TRP A 45 -3.81 -1.11 1.84
CA TRP A 45 -3.24 -0.03 2.66
C TRP A 45 -2.85 -0.55 4.04
N SER A 46 -2.04 0.21 4.77
CA SER A 46 -1.64 -0.15 6.13
C SER A 46 -2.52 0.47 7.20
N ASP A 47 -2.80 -0.29 8.26
CA ASP A 47 -3.29 0.19 9.55
C ASP A 47 -2.14 0.12 10.55
N ILE A 48 -1.31 1.18 10.55
CA ILE A 48 0.05 1.15 11.11
C ILE A 48 0.08 0.72 12.59
N PRO A 49 -0.75 1.27 13.50
CA PRO A 49 -0.67 0.93 14.92
C PRO A 49 -1.14 -0.49 15.21
N ASN A 50 -2.02 -1.04 14.37
CA ASN A 50 -2.51 -2.42 14.47
C ASN A 50 -1.63 -3.42 13.72
N LYS A 51 -0.51 -2.99 13.12
CA LYS A 51 0.49 -3.85 12.47
C LYS A 51 -0.08 -4.80 11.42
N ARG A 52 -1.05 -4.32 10.65
CA ARG A 52 -1.73 -5.09 9.61
C ARG A 52 -1.88 -4.29 8.33
N MET A 53 -1.94 -4.99 7.21
CA MET A 53 -2.37 -4.47 5.93
C MET A 53 -3.81 -4.90 5.68
N LEU A 54 -4.61 -3.94 5.26
CA LEU A 54 -6.00 -4.12 4.91
C LEU A 54 -6.15 -4.14 3.38
N ARG A 55 -7.23 -4.78 2.93
CA ARG A 55 -7.66 -4.84 1.54
C ARG A 55 -9.09 -4.35 1.45
N TRP A 56 -9.43 -3.68 0.35
CA TRP A 56 -10.79 -3.43 -0.06
C TRP A 56 -10.98 -3.93 -1.49
N HIS A 57 -12.00 -4.74 -1.70
CA HIS A 57 -12.39 -5.25 -3.00
C HIS A 57 -13.87 -4.95 -3.25
N PRO A 58 -14.28 -4.57 -4.47
CA PRO A 58 -15.64 -4.12 -4.74
C PRO A 58 -16.74 -5.14 -4.41
N THR A 59 -16.46 -6.46 -4.51
CA THR A 59 -17.47 -7.50 -4.21
C THR A 59 -17.35 -8.09 -2.80
N GLU A 60 -16.17 -7.98 -2.16
CA GLU A 60 -15.90 -8.64 -0.87
C GLU A 60 -15.86 -7.63 0.29
N GLY A 61 -15.74 -6.34 -0.03
CA GLY A 61 -15.55 -5.27 0.95
C GLY A 61 -14.18 -5.30 1.60
N GLN A 62 -14.11 -4.82 2.83
CA GLN A 62 -12.88 -4.71 3.60
C GLN A 62 -12.49 -6.04 4.27
N SER A 63 -11.22 -6.42 4.18
CA SER A 63 -10.64 -7.56 4.91
C SER A 63 -9.20 -7.28 5.35
N VAL A 64 -8.65 -8.13 6.23
CA VAL A 64 -7.21 -8.13 6.54
C VAL A 64 -6.50 -8.91 5.44
N TRP A 65 -5.57 -8.25 4.74
CA TRP A 65 -4.76 -8.88 3.70
C TRP A 65 -3.55 -9.58 4.26
N ARG A 66 -2.86 -8.92 5.20
CA ARG A 66 -1.70 -9.46 5.90
C ARG A 66 -1.65 -8.92 7.31
N ASP A 67 -1.36 -9.78 8.26
CA ASP A 67 -1.22 -9.43 9.67
C ASP A 67 0.24 -9.51 10.11
N HIS A 68 0.58 -8.96 11.27
CA HIS A 68 1.93 -8.95 11.84
C HIS A 68 3.00 -8.33 10.89
N VAL A 69 2.64 -7.25 10.18
CA VAL A 69 3.54 -6.51 9.25
C VAL A 69 4.33 -5.39 9.91
N GLU A 70 4.44 -5.43 11.24
CA GLU A 70 5.06 -4.39 12.06
C GLU A 70 4.56 -2.98 11.69
N TYR A 71 5.43 -2.07 11.25
CA TYR A 71 5.05 -0.67 10.97
C TYR A 71 5.14 -0.36 9.47
N ALA A 72 4.66 -1.27 8.63
CA ALA A 72 4.53 -1.05 7.19
C ALA A 72 3.66 0.19 6.91
N ASN A 73 4.10 1.09 6.04
CA ASN A 73 3.44 2.36 5.73
C ASN A 73 3.23 2.50 4.21
N GLY A 74 4.08 3.24 3.50
CA GLY A 74 3.91 3.51 2.08
C GLY A 74 4.13 2.26 1.24
N HIS A 75 3.26 2.03 0.25
CA HIS A 75 3.30 0.87 -0.63
C HIS A 75 3.52 1.29 -2.10
N TYR A 76 4.20 0.45 -2.87
CA TYR A 76 4.36 0.60 -4.32
C TYR A 76 4.23 -0.77 -5.00
N ARG A 77 3.44 -0.82 -6.07
CA ARG A 77 3.31 -2.02 -6.90
C ARG A 77 4.29 -1.92 -8.07
N GLU A 78 5.20 -2.89 -8.17
CA GLU A 78 6.12 -3.01 -9.30
C GLU A 78 5.41 -3.44 -10.59
N ALA A 79 6.10 -3.31 -11.73
CA ALA A 79 5.55 -3.64 -13.03
C ALA A 79 5.16 -5.13 -13.15
N ASP A 80 5.89 -6.00 -12.46
CA ASP A 80 5.66 -7.46 -12.42
C ASP A 80 4.62 -7.90 -11.38
N GLY A 81 4.01 -6.95 -10.65
CA GLY A 81 3.01 -7.22 -9.62
C GLY A 81 3.59 -7.42 -8.21
N ALA A 82 4.90 -7.34 -8.02
CA ALA A 82 5.48 -7.36 -6.68
C ALA A 82 5.09 -6.12 -5.87
N LEU A 83 5.05 -6.26 -4.53
CA LEU A 83 4.68 -5.20 -3.60
C LEU A 83 5.89 -4.78 -2.77
N LEU A 84 6.33 -3.53 -2.94
CA LEU A 84 7.33 -2.89 -2.09
C LEU A 84 6.65 -2.06 -1.01
N HIS A 85 7.25 -1.98 0.18
CA HIS A 85 6.75 -1.11 1.23
C HIS A 85 7.83 -0.51 2.14
N CYS A 86 7.54 0.67 2.69
CA CYS A 86 8.33 1.33 3.72
C CYS A 86 7.97 0.78 5.10
N SER A 87 8.94 0.61 6.01
CA SER A 87 8.70 0.19 7.41
C SER A 87 9.39 1.14 8.38
N HIS A 88 8.62 1.69 9.34
CA HIS A 88 9.09 2.75 10.24
C HIS A 88 10.01 2.29 11.39
N ASP A 89 10.15 0.98 11.66
CA ASP A 89 10.89 0.48 12.85
C ASP A 89 12.27 -0.14 12.52
N GLY A 90 12.82 0.11 11.33
CA GLY A 90 14.21 -0.26 10.98
C GLY A 90 14.51 -1.77 10.95
N LYS A 91 13.53 -2.63 11.20
CA LYS A 91 13.65 -4.10 11.28
C LYS A 91 13.06 -4.78 10.03
N ARG A 92 13.82 -4.68 8.94
CA ARG A 92 13.94 -5.62 7.79
C ARG A 92 13.02 -5.49 6.56
N ALA A 93 13.73 -5.43 5.41
CA ALA A 93 13.63 -6.16 4.14
C ALA A 93 12.30 -6.66 3.54
N ILE A 94 12.21 -6.58 2.19
CA ILE A 94 11.05 -6.90 1.35
C ILE A 94 10.82 -8.41 1.16
N ASP A 95 9.52 -8.75 1.20
CA ASP A 95 8.90 -10.00 0.77
C ASP A 95 8.26 -9.79 -0.62
N GLY A 96 8.72 -10.57 -1.60
CA GLY A 96 8.22 -10.56 -2.97
C GLY A 96 8.66 -11.82 -3.71
N VAL A 97 7.84 -12.32 -4.64
CA VAL A 97 8.05 -13.64 -5.29
C VAL A 97 9.33 -13.70 -6.13
N MET A 98 9.85 -12.56 -6.60
CA MET A 98 11.03 -12.46 -7.50
C MET A 98 12.37 -12.11 -6.81
N ARG A 99 12.39 -11.99 -5.47
CA ARG A 99 13.50 -12.17 -4.48
C ARG A 99 14.95 -11.66 -4.70
N ASN A 100 15.31 -10.87 -5.72
CA ASN A 100 16.72 -10.49 -5.96
C ASN A 100 17.08 -9.02 -5.70
N GLU A 101 16.12 -8.17 -5.38
CA GLU A 101 16.36 -6.76 -5.10
C GLU A 101 15.67 -6.35 -3.80
N LEU A 102 16.44 -5.70 -2.92
CA LEU A 102 15.97 -5.14 -1.67
C LEU A 102 15.99 -3.62 -1.79
N TYR A 103 14.80 -3.02 -1.74
CA TYR A 103 14.58 -1.59 -1.63
C TYR A 103 14.31 -1.20 -0.16
N ILE A 104 15.05 -0.21 0.35
CA ILE A 104 14.90 0.29 1.72
C ILE A 104 14.64 1.78 1.65
N CYS A 105 13.50 2.21 2.16
CA CYS A 105 13.24 3.63 2.38
C CYS A 105 13.58 4.00 3.82
N ALA A 106 14.54 4.91 3.98
CA ALA A 106 14.79 5.63 5.22
C ALA A 106 14.13 7.02 5.13
N SER A 107 14.01 7.72 6.26
CA SER A 107 13.29 9.00 6.39
C SER A 107 13.64 10.08 5.34
N THR A 108 14.82 10.02 4.72
CA THR A 108 15.28 11.00 3.72
C THR A 108 15.87 10.38 2.45
N SER A 109 15.79 9.06 2.26
CA SER A 109 16.55 8.40 1.20
C SER A 109 16.01 7.02 0.84
N SER A 110 16.07 6.69 -0.45
CA SER A 110 15.75 5.37 -0.97
C SER A 110 17.05 4.65 -1.35
N TYR A 111 17.22 3.43 -0.85
CA TYR A 111 18.34 2.55 -1.14
C TYR A 111 17.86 1.34 -1.90
N ARG A 112 18.72 0.82 -2.80
CA ARG A 112 18.56 -0.48 -3.44
C ARG A 112 19.83 -1.29 -3.23
N ILE A 113 19.69 -2.52 -2.77
CA ILE A 113 20.76 -3.51 -2.83
C ILE A 113 20.28 -4.70 -3.65
N ARG A 114 21.05 -5.07 -4.68
CA ARG A 114 20.84 -6.31 -5.44
C ARG A 114 21.58 -7.41 -4.70
N LEU A 115 20.83 -8.36 -4.15
CA LEU A 115 21.40 -9.52 -3.49
C LEU A 115 21.50 -10.62 -4.54
N ASN A 116 22.71 -11.00 -4.95
CA ASN A 116 22.96 -12.16 -5.82
C ASN A 116 22.79 -13.46 -5.01
N THR A 117 21.68 -13.57 -4.30
CA THR A 117 21.30 -14.75 -3.55
C THR A 117 20.26 -15.47 -4.37
N HIS A 118 20.55 -16.69 -4.80
CA HIS A 118 19.47 -17.66 -4.98
C HIS A 118 18.90 -17.83 -3.57
N GLY A 119 17.80 -17.12 -3.25
CA GLY A 119 17.22 -17.11 -1.91
C GLY A 119 17.14 -18.54 -1.37
N ILE A 120 17.36 -18.74 -0.07
CA ILE A 120 17.48 -20.06 0.58
C ILE A 120 16.60 -21.09 -0.13
N GLN A 121 17.26 -21.96 -0.90
CA GLN A 121 16.61 -23.06 -1.57
C GLN A 121 16.62 -24.24 -0.60
N THR A 122 15.46 -24.54 -0.01
CA THR A 122 15.13 -25.67 0.89
C THR A 122 15.26 -25.42 2.40
N PRO A 123 14.41 -26.08 3.22
CA PRO A 123 12.95 -25.96 3.28
C PRO A 123 12.49 -25.02 4.41
#